data_AF-A0A6J0UX63-F1
#
_entry.id   AF-A0A6J0UX63-F1
#
_cell.length_a   1.000
_cell.length_b   1.000
_cell.length_c   1.000
_cell.angle_alpha   90.00
_cell.angle_beta   90.00
_cell.angle_gamma   90.00
#
_symmetry.space_group_name_H-M   'P 1'
#
loop_
_entity.id
_entity.type
_entity.pdbx_description
1 polymer ?
#
loop_
_entity_poly.entity_id
_entity_poly.type
_entity_poly.pdbx_seq_one_letter_code
_entity_poly.pdbx_strand_id
1 'polypeptide(L)'
;MLTEMSTTITLAEILHTKGSPLEEEEIWALLLLGAQRLMEDIRREEPAYIICPWSVLLSTEGTLSFRDNISQTNLAPFKAPEILCDHNIIKHCGLTESD
;
A
#
# COMPACT_ATOMS: atom_id res chain seq x y z
N MET A 1 -1.92 25.90 -21.60
CA MET A 1 -1.25 25.86 -20.29
C MET A 1 -0.42 24.59 -20.27
N LEU A 2 0.89 24.70 -20.15
CA LEU A 2 1.75 23.53 -20.03
C LEU A 2 1.33 22.81 -18.76
N THR A 3 0.92 21.55 -18.87
CA THR A 3 0.81 20.64 -17.73
C THR A 3 2.19 20.62 -17.10
N GLU A 4 2.34 21.26 -15.94
CA GLU A 4 3.51 21.05 -15.10
C GLU A 4 3.64 19.53 -14.92
N MET A 5 4.79 18.97 -15.30
CA MET A 5 5.02 17.54 -15.14
C MET A 5 5.16 17.29 -13.64
N SER A 6 4.03 17.04 -12.99
CA SER A 6 3.97 16.69 -11.57
C SER A 6 4.94 15.54 -11.32
N THR A 7 6.05 15.83 -10.63
CA THR A 7 7.01 14.82 -10.26
C THR A 7 6.45 14.05 -9.08
N THR A 8 6.20 12.76 -9.28
CA THR A 8 5.77 11.86 -8.21
C THR A 8 6.96 11.07 -7.70
N ILE A 9 7.09 10.98 -6.38
CA ILE A 9 8.17 10.27 -5.68
C ILE A 9 7.54 9.26 -4.73
N THR A 10 8.14 8.08 -4.58
CA THR A 10 7.62 7.07 -3.67
C THR A 10 7.88 7.44 -2.21
N LEU A 11 6.99 6.99 -1.32
CA LEU A 11 7.20 7.17 0.12
C LEU A 11 8.52 6.51 0.58
N ALA A 12 8.91 5.38 -0.01
CA ALA A 12 10.20 4.73 0.25
C ALA A 12 11.40 5.64 -0.06
N GLU A 13 11.40 6.34 -1.19
CA GLU A 13 12.46 7.29 -1.57
C GLU A 13 12.51 8.50 -0.64
N ILE A 14 11.33 9.00 -0.23
CA ILE A 14 11.24 10.11 0.72
C ILE A 14 11.82 9.69 2.08
N LEU A 15 11.41 8.54 2.60
CA LEU A 15 11.93 8.00 3.87
C LEU A 15 13.44 7.75 3.80
N HIS A 16 13.91 7.20 2.69
CA HIS A 16 15.34 6.96 2.47
C HIS A 16 16.15 8.27 2.47
N THR A 17 15.63 9.31 1.81
CA THR A 17 16.29 10.63 1.71
C THR A 17 16.21 11.41 3.02
N LYS A 18 15.05 11.36 3.70
CA LYS A 18 14.81 12.03 4.99
C LYS A 18 15.69 11.44 6.11
N GLY A 19 16.01 10.15 6.05
CA GLY A 19 16.94 9.48 6.97
C GLY A 19 16.50 9.48 8.44
N SER A 20 15.24 9.84 8.71
CA SER A 20 14.65 9.92 10.03
C SER A 20 13.19 9.47 9.97
N PRO A 21 12.60 9.05 11.10
CA PRO A 21 11.18 8.74 11.17
C PRO A 21 10.32 9.94 10.76
N LEU A 22 9.12 9.65 10.29
CA LEU A 22 8.11 10.68 10.07
C LEU A 22 7.65 11.25 11.41
N GLU A 23 7.36 12.55 11.41
CA GLU A 23 6.67 13.22 12.50
C GLU A 23 5.21 12.80 12.55
N GLU A 24 4.57 12.99 13.70
CA GLU A 24 3.18 12.55 13.91
C GLU A 24 2.23 13.23 12.90
N GLU A 25 2.42 14.51 12.65
CA GLU A 25 1.65 15.30 11.69
C GLU A 25 1.83 14.79 10.25
N GLU A 26 3.04 14.39 9.89
CA GLU A 26 3.33 13.77 8.58
C GLU A 26 2.60 12.43 8.44
N ILE A 27 2.57 11.62 9.51
CA ILE A 27 1.85 10.35 9.55
C ILE A 27 0.34 10.58 9.40
N TRP A 28 -0.24 11.52 10.15
CA TRP A 28 -1.67 11.82 10.06
C TRP A 28 -2.06 12.32 8.68
N ALA A 29 -1.26 13.21 8.08
CA ALA A 29 -1.49 13.71 6.72
C ALA A 29 -1.46 12.55 5.70
N LEU A 30 -0.47 11.67 5.78
CA LEU A 30 -0.35 10.49 4.91
C LEU A 30 -1.54 9.54 5.05
N LEU A 31 -1.96 9.24 6.28
CA LEU A 31 -3.10 8.37 6.54
C LEU A 31 -4.40 8.95 6.00
N LEU A 32 -4.61 10.26 6.20
CA LEU A 32 -5.80 10.95 5.72
C LEU A 32 -5.86 10.95 4.19
N LEU A 33 -4.78 11.37 3.53
CA LEU A 33 -4.69 11.40 2.06
C LEU A 33 -4.82 10.00 1.46
N GLY A 34 -4.18 9.00 2.08
CA GLY A 34 -4.28 7.60 1.68
C GLY A 34 -5.70 7.08 1.75
N ALA A 35 -6.40 7.33 2.86
CA ALA A 35 -7.78 6.93 3.04
C ALA A 35 -8.73 7.61 2.03
N GLN A 36 -8.56 8.92 1.80
CA GLN A 36 -9.34 9.65 0.80
C GLN A 36 -9.16 9.05 -0.60
N ARG A 37 -7.91 8.78 -1.00
CA ARG A 37 -7.62 8.20 -2.31
C ARG A 37 -8.17 6.77 -2.45
N LEU A 38 -8.07 5.96 -1.41
CA LEU A 38 -8.66 4.61 -1.38
C LEU A 38 -10.18 4.66 -1.54
N MET A 39 -10.87 5.58 -0.86
CA MET A 39 -12.32 5.73 -0.98
C MET A 39 -12.76 6.12 -2.40
N GLU A 40 -11.97 6.94 -3.09
CA GLU A 40 -12.21 7.28 -4.50
C GLU A 40 -12.04 6.05 -5.40
N ASP A 41 -11.02 5.23 -5.13
CA ASP A 41 -10.68 4.07 -5.96
C ASP A 41 -11.54 2.84 -5.69
N ILE A 42 -12.09 2.66 -4.48
CA ILE A 42 -13.07 1.58 -4.14
C ILE A 42 -14.32 1.64 -5.02
N ARG A 43 -14.62 2.82 -5.59
CA ARG A 43 -15.75 3.00 -6.52
C ARG A 43 -15.44 2.49 -7.94
N ARG A 44 -14.22 2.02 -8.19
CA ARG A 44 -13.77 1.43 -9.46
C ARG A 44 -13.88 -0.10 -9.39
N GLU A 45 -14.06 -0.76 -10.54
CA GLU A 45 -14.47 -2.18 -10.59
C GLU A 45 -13.42 -3.18 -10.05
N GLU A 46 -12.15 -2.80 -9.90
CA GLU A 46 -11.07 -3.71 -9.45
C GLU A 46 -9.93 -3.03 -8.66
N PRO A 47 -10.14 -2.55 -7.41
CA PRO A 47 -9.07 -1.96 -6.62
C PRO A 47 -8.32 -3.05 -5.84
N ALA A 48 -7.31 -3.67 -6.47
CA ALA A 48 -6.41 -4.63 -5.82
C ALA A 48 -5.04 -4.00 -5.56
N TYR A 49 -4.96 -3.12 -4.56
CA TYR A 49 -3.70 -2.46 -4.19
C TYR A 49 -2.93 -3.24 -3.13
N ILE A 50 -1.61 -3.32 -3.29
CA ILE A 50 -0.71 -3.56 -2.16
C ILE A 50 -0.27 -2.20 -1.64
N ILE A 51 -0.68 -1.85 -0.43
CA ILE A 51 -0.31 -0.58 0.20
C ILE A 51 1.01 -0.78 0.94
N CYS A 52 2.09 -0.22 0.42
CA CYS A 52 3.41 -0.27 1.02
C CYS A 52 4.23 0.99 0.66
N PRO A 53 5.38 1.25 1.30
CA PRO A 53 6.19 2.44 1.02
C PRO A 53 6.60 2.60 -0.45
N TRP A 54 6.71 1.50 -1.20
CA TRP A 54 7.02 1.54 -2.64
C TRP A 54 5.80 1.74 -3.54
N SER A 55 4.58 1.59 -3.03
CA SER A 55 3.35 1.77 -3.79
C SER A 55 2.79 3.18 -3.70
N VAL A 56 3.01 3.84 -2.56
CA VAL A 56 2.55 5.19 -2.27
C VAL A 56 3.41 6.19 -3.03
N LEU A 57 2.79 6.97 -3.91
CA LEU A 57 3.38 8.07 -4.66
C LEU A 57 2.85 9.39 -4.12
N LEU A 58 3.77 10.31 -3.82
CA LEU A 58 3.46 11.68 -3.40
C LEU A 58 3.88 12.64 -4.50
N SER A 59 2.98 13.57 -4.85
CA SER A 59 3.29 14.67 -5.75
C SER A 59 3.75 15.90 -5.00
N THR A 60 4.51 16.77 -5.68
CA THR A 60 4.89 18.09 -5.17
C THR A 60 3.69 19.01 -4.96
N GLU A 61 2.52 18.69 -5.53
CA GLU A 61 1.26 19.41 -5.26
C GLU A 61 0.51 18.89 -4.03
N GLY A 62 1.09 17.95 -3.27
CA GLY A 62 0.48 17.40 -2.06
C GLY A 62 -0.62 16.36 -2.34
N THR A 63 -0.60 15.74 -3.52
CA THR A 63 -1.51 14.64 -3.84
C THR A 63 -0.86 13.29 -3.57
N LEU A 64 -1.69 12.28 -3.29
CA LEU A 64 -1.27 10.91 -3.03
C LEU A 64 -1.94 9.97 -4.05
N SER A 65 -1.16 9.05 -4.61
CA SER A 65 -1.68 7.97 -5.46
C SER A 65 -1.00 6.63 -5.15
N PHE A 66 -1.62 5.55 -5.61
CA PHE A 66 -1.07 4.19 -5.50
C PHE A 66 -0.71 3.66 -6.89
N ARG A 67 0.39 2.92 -6.99
CA ARG A 67 0.78 2.19 -8.21
C ARG A 67 0.72 0.68 -7.99
N ASP A 68 0.34 -0.04 -9.05
CA ASP A 68 0.09 -1.49 -8.98
C ASP A 68 1.30 -2.36 -9.33
N ASN A 69 2.26 -1.83 -10.10
CA ASN A 69 3.39 -2.61 -10.61
C ASN A 69 4.61 -2.51 -9.68
N ILE A 70 4.54 -3.19 -8.53
CA ILE A 70 5.64 -3.27 -7.57
C ILE A 70 6.28 -4.65 -7.67
N SER A 71 7.61 -4.71 -7.71
CA SER A 71 8.32 -6.00 -7.66
C SER A 71 7.91 -6.78 -6.41
N GLN A 72 7.41 -8.00 -6.60
CA GLN A 72 6.78 -8.80 -5.54
C GLN A 72 7.74 -9.24 -4.41
N THR A 73 9.06 -9.02 -4.57
CA THR A 73 10.13 -9.62 -3.76
C THR A 73 10.07 -9.30 -2.26
N ASN A 74 9.31 -8.29 -1.79
CA ASN A 74 9.20 -7.95 -0.37
C ASN A 74 7.79 -7.52 0.08
N LEU A 75 6.74 -8.01 -0.59
CA LEU A 75 5.37 -7.55 -0.31
C LEU A 75 4.65 -8.36 0.78
N ALA A 76 5.21 -9.49 1.21
CA ALA A 76 4.59 -10.35 2.22
C ALA A 76 4.23 -9.63 3.55
N PRO A 77 5.07 -8.73 4.11
CA PRO A 77 4.73 -7.99 5.33
C PRO A 77 3.53 -7.05 5.19
N PHE A 78 3.16 -6.69 3.95
CA PHE A 78 2.08 -5.74 3.64
C PHE A 78 0.79 -6.43 3.19
N LYS A 79 0.77 -7.77 3.13
CA LYS A 79 -0.43 -8.53 2.83
C LYS A 79 -1.16 -8.87 4.10
N ALA A 80 -2.50 -8.79 4.04
CA ALA A 80 -3.34 -9.27 5.12
C ALA A 80 -3.15 -10.79 5.32
N PRO A 81 -3.23 -11.30 6.56
CA PRO A 81 -2.92 -12.68 6.88
C PRO A 81 -3.77 -13.69 6.10
N GLU A 82 -5.03 -13.41 5.83
CA GLU A 82 -5.94 -14.22 5.01
C GLU A 82 -5.41 -14.42 3.58
N ILE A 83 -4.78 -13.39 3.00
CA ILE A 83 -4.18 -13.44 1.65
C ILE A 83 -2.91 -14.30 1.65
N LEU A 84 -2.20 -14.37 2.78
CA LEU A 84 -1.02 -15.22 2.95
C LEU A 84 -1.39 -16.67 3.27
N CYS A 85 -2.48 -16.87 4.02
CA CYS A 85 -2.96 -18.14 4.52
C CYS A 85 -3.56 -19.06 3.43
N ASP A 86 -3.99 -18.52 2.30
CA ASP A 86 -4.60 -19.27 1.20
C ASP A 86 -3.69 -20.34 0.56
N HIS A 87 -2.40 -20.38 0.91
CA HIS A 87 -1.46 -21.42 0.46
C HIS A 87 -1.28 -22.60 1.43
N ASN A 88 -1.94 -22.63 2.60
CA ASN A 88 -1.72 -23.70 3.60
C ASN A 88 -2.93 -24.18 4.42
N ILE A 89 -4.16 -23.69 4.18
CA ILE A 89 -5.33 -24.05 5.01
C ILE A 89 -6.09 -25.32 4.56
N ILE A 90 -5.48 -26.21 3.77
CA ILE A 90 -6.04 -27.58 3.54
C ILE A 90 -5.07 -28.69 3.92
N LYS A 91 -4.17 -28.47 4.89
CA LYS A 91 -3.39 -29.59 5.48
C LYS A 91 -3.39 -29.66 7.01
N HIS A 92 -3.87 -28.62 7.69
CA HIS A 92 -3.88 -28.58 9.15
C HIS A 92 -5.23 -28.26 9.79
N CYS A 93 -6.33 -28.25 9.03
CA CYS A 93 -7.65 -28.35 9.63
C CYS A 93 -7.87 -29.83 10.01
N GLY A 94 -7.34 -30.22 11.16
CA GLY A 94 -7.57 -31.50 11.78
C GLY A 94 -9.06 -31.66 12.08
N LEU A 95 -9.79 -32.21 11.12
CA LEU A 95 -11.00 -32.97 11.39
C LEU A 95 -10.49 -34.34 11.82
N THR A 96 -10.38 -34.51 13.13
CA THR A 96 -10.23 -35.83 13.74
C THR A 96 -11.36 -36.71 13.20
N GLU A 97 -10.99 -37.82 12.58
CA GLU A 97 -11.82 -39.01 12.51
C GLU A 97 -12.55 -39.17 13.85
N SER A 98 -13.87 -39.25 13.79
CA SER A 98 -14.68 -39.79 14.86
C SER A 98 -15.54 -40.85 14.21
N ASP A 99 -15.30 -42.07 14.69
CA ASP A 99 -15.80 -43.40 14.29
C ASP A 99 -17.20 -43.47 13.67
#